data_AF-A0A4R2HQB7-F1
#
_entry.id   AF-A0A4R2HQB7-F1
#
_cell.length_a   1.000
_cell.length_b   1.000
_cell.length_c   1.000
_cell.angle_alpha   90.00
_cell.angle_beta   90.00
_cell.angle_gamma   90.00
#
_symmetry.space_group_name_H-M   'P 1'
#
loop_
_entity.id
_entity.type
_entity.pdbx_description
1 polymer ?
#
loop_
_entity_poly.entity_id
_entity_poly.type
_entity_poly.pdbx_seq_one_letter_code
_entity_poly.pdbx_strand_id
1 'polypeptide(L)'
;MSWAVYAMRGPGGVRRLDDIPDGYEPPSLGTSTDVVAKVREVVPDVDASKPSWLALRSDEFDVEMTIGKGVDVRDITFYLNDGPRSIPIVMEISRLLGVTPYDTESGNFLTEESRPPVPPPLTDDEIKANKPKWWKFGRK
;
A
#
# COMPACT_ATOMS: atom_id res chain seq x y z
N MET A 1 -7.41 9.24 -2.79
CA MET A 1 -6.32 8.53 -3.51
C MET A 1 -5.79 7.49 -2.57
N SER A 2 -5.54 6.27 -3.03
CA SER A 2 -4.90 5.23 -2.22
C SER A 2 -3.38 5.43 -2.26
N TRP A 3 -2.71 5.35 -1.11
CA TRP A 3 -1.25 5.34 -1.06
C TRP A 3 -0.72 3.92 -1.29
N ALA A 4 0.20 3.75 -2.24
CA ALA A 4 0.74 2.45 -2.60
C ALA A 4 2.05 2.16 -1.86
N VAL A 5 2.12 0.99 -1.22
CA VAL A 5 3.31 0.46 -0.55
C VAL A 5 3.67 -0.86 -1.20
N TYR A 6 4.88 -0.95 -1.74
CA TYR A 6 5.41 -2.17 -2.35
C TYR A 6 6.21 -2.96 -1.32
N ALA A 7 6.00 -4.26 -1.20
CA ALA A 7 6.74 -5.08 -0.24
C ALA A 7 7.25 -6.38 -0.86
N MET A 8 8.50 -6.71 -0.55
CA MET A 8 9.16 -7.93 -0.98
C MET A 8 10.21 -8.35 0.04
N ARG A 9 10.75 -9.56 -0.08
CA ARG A 9 11.97 -9.93 0.67
C ARG A 9 13.15 -9.15 0.12
N GLY A 10 13.52 -8.07 0.82
CA GLY A 10 14.60 -7.18 0.40
C GLY A 10 15.98 -7.88 0.41
N PRO A 11 16.89 -7.48 -0.49
CA PRO A 11 18.29 -7.87 -0.36
C PRO A 11 18.82 -7.27 0.94
N GLY A 12 19.37 -8.09 1.84
CA GLY A 12 19.68 -7.70 3.21
C GLY A 12 20.44 -6.37 3.31
N GLY A 13 19.93 -5.46 4.16
CA GLY A 13 20.53 -4.15 4.39
C GLY A 13 20.04 -3.03 3.47
N VAL A 14 19.24 -3.32 2.45
CA VAL A 14 18.68 -2.31 1.53
C VAL A 14 17.51 -1.55 2.17
N ARG A 15 17.68 -0.23 2.29
CA ARG A 15 16.71 0.68 2.92
C ARG A 15 15.89 1.50 1.92
N ARG A 16 16.28 1.51 0.64
CA ARG A 16 15.58 2.23 -0.42
C ARG A 16 15.28 1.31 -1.60
N LEU A 17 14.21 1.58 -2.32
CA LEU A 17 13.89 0.88 -3.56
C LEU A 17 15.00 1.03 -4.61
N ASP A 18 15.56 2.23 -4.74
CA ASP A 18 16.61 2.53 -5.73
C ASP A 18 17.94 1.80 -5.43
N ASP A 19 18.11 1.32 -4.19
CA ASP A 19 19.32 0.60 -3.76
C ASP A 19 19.19 -0.92 -4.01
N ILE A 20 18.05 -1.39 -4.53
CA ILE A 20 17.86 -2.79 -4.91
C ILE A 20 18.72 -3.07 -6.15
N PRO A 21 19.59 -4.11 -6.13
CA PRO A 21 20.38 -4.46 -7.29
C PRO A 21 19.52 -4.80 -8.51
N ASP A 22 19.97 -4.34 -9.69
CA ASP A 22 19.33 -4.71 -10.95
C ASP A 22 19.28 -6.24 -11.12
N GLY A 23 18.12 -6.74 -11.54
CA GLY A 23 17.89 -8.17 -11.72
C GLY A 23 17.75 -8.96 -10.42
N TYR A 24 17.64 -8.31 -9.27
CA TYR A 24 17.32 -8.99 -8.02
C TYR A 24 15.96 -9.68 -8.11
N GLU A 25 15.95 -10.99 -7.85
CA GLU A 25 14.74 -11.79 -7.76
C GLU A 25 14.43 -12.10 -6.29
N PRO A 26 13.35 -11.53 -5.71
CA PRO A 26 12.99 -11.80 -4.32
C PRO A 26 12.66 -13.29 -4.11
N PRO A 27 13.12 -13.89 -3.00
CA PRO A 27 12.73 -15.26 -2.64
C PRO A 27 11.20 -15.42 -2.51
N SER A 28 10.68 -16.58 -2.92
CA SER A 28 9.24 -16.90 -2.86
C SER A 28 8.68 -16.82 -1.44
N LEU A 29 7.56 -16.11 -1.28
CA LEU A 29 6.72 -16.06 -0.07
C LEU A 29 5.86 -17.32 0.11
N GLY A 30 5.85 -18.21 -0.88
CA GLY A 30 4.97 -19.36 -1.01
C GLY A 30 3.92 -19.16 -2.10
N THR A 31 2.89 -20.00 -2.10
CA THR A 31 1.74 -19.87 -3.00
C THR A 31 0.80 -18.76 -2.55
N SER A 32 -0.16 -18.35 -3.40
CA SER A 32 -1.21 -17.41 -2.99
C SER A 32 -1.99 -17.91 -1.76
N THR A 33 -2.21 -19.21 -1.66
CA THR A 33 -2.90 -19.84 -0.52
C THR A 33 -2.11 -19.68 0.77
N ASP A 34 -0.79 -19.86 0.72
CA ASP A 34 0.08 -19.71 1.89
C ASP A 34 0.11 -18.25 2.38
N VAL A 35 0.18 -17.30 1.44
CA VAL A 35 0.14 -15.87 1.77
C VAL A 35 -1.21 -15.49 2.38
N VAL A 36 -2.32 -15.92 1.79
CA VAL A 36 -3.67 -15.67 2.33
C VAL A 36 -3.83 -16.28 3.73
N ALA A 37 -3.32 -17.49 3.95
CA ALA A 37 -3.37 -18.15 5.26
C ALA A 37 -2.65 -17.33 6.33
N LYS A 38 -1.46 -16.80 6.03
CA LYS A 38 -0.72 -15.90 6.93
C LYS A 38 -1.45 -14.59 7.17
N VAL A 39 -2.01 -13.97 6.12
CA VAL A 39 -2.79 -12.73 6.26
C VAL A 39 -3.98 -12.94 7.20
N ARG A 40 -4.64 -14.10 7.14
CA ARG A 40 -5.73 -14.48 8.05
C ARG A 40 -5.33 -14.62 9.52
N GLU A 41 -4.05 -14.85 9.82
CA GLU A 41 -3.57 -14.83 11.21
C GLU A 41 -3.64 -13.41 11.81
N VAL A 42 -3.58 -12.38 10.96
CA VAL A 42 -3.63 -10.96 11.37
C VAL A 42 -5.02 -10.37 11.17
N VAL A 43 -5.67 -10.67 10.04
CA VAL A 43 -7.02 -10.20 9.69
C VAL A 43 -7.89 -11.42 9.35
N PRO A 44 -8.52 -12.07 10.35
CA PRO A 44 -9.29 -13.30 10.14
C PRO A 44 -10.41 -13.16 9.10
N ASP A 45 -11.05 -11.99 9.05
CA ASP A 45 -12.20 -11.69 8.19
C ASP A 45 -11.80 -11.12 6.82
N VAL A 46 -10.54 -11.26 6.40
CA VAL A 46 -10.08 -10.79 5.08
C VAL A 46 -10.91 -11.38 3.94
N ASP A 47 -11.40 -10.53 3.05
CA ASP A 47 -12.04 -10.97 1.81
C ASP A 47 -10.95 -11.43 0.83
N ALA A 48 -10.92 -12.74 0.60
CA ALA A 48 -10.04 -13.42 -0.34
C ALA A 48 -10.82 -14.13 -1.46
N SER A 49 -12.04 -13.67 -1.77
CA SER A 49 -12.85 -14.20 -2.88
C SER A 49 -12.13 -14.14 -4.23
N LYS A 50 -11.21 -13.17 -4.37
CA LYS A 50 -10.23 -13.09 -5.46
C LYS A 50 -8.83 -13.28 -4.87
N PRO A 51 -8.19 -14.45 -5.00
CA PRO A 51 -6.90 -14.71 -4.35
C PRO A 51 -5.76 -13.75 -4.72
N SER A 52 -5.82 -13.11 -5.89
CA SER A 52 -4.83 -12.10 -6.31
C SER A 52 -5.11 -10.68 -5.78
N TRP A 53 -6.26 -10.46 -5.13
CA TRP A 53 -6.71 -9.16 -4.62
C TRP A 53 -7.50 -9.33 -3.33
N LEU A 54 -6.85 -9.06 -2.21
CA LEU A 54 -7.46 -9.17 -0.90
C LEU A 54 -7.98 -7.81 -0.43
N ALA A 55 -9.14 -7.80 0.23
CA ALA A 55 -9.64 -6.60 0.90
C ALA A 55 -9.63 -6.81 2.41
N LEU A 56 -8.89 -5.93 3.10
CA LEU A 56 -8.73 -5.92 4.55
C LEU A 56 -9.48 -4.69 5.06
N ARG A 57 -10.65 -4.91 5.67
CA ARG A 57 -11.55 -3.82 6.08
C ARG A 57 -11.95 -3.99 7.53
N SER A 58 -11.95 -2.88 8.27
CA SER A 58 -12.51 -2.75 9.61
C SER A 58 -12.88 -1.29 9.88
N ASP A 59 -13.38 -0.99 11.07
CA ASP A 59 -13.61 0.39 11.52
C ASP A 59 -12.30 1.19 11.69
N GLU A 60 -11.14 0.51 11.77
CA GLU A 60 -9.84 1.14 12.04
C GLU A 60 -8.90 1.19 10.82
N PHE A 61 -9.18 0.41 9.77
CA PHE A 61 -8.35 0.36 8.58
C PHE A 61 -9.13 -0.01 7.32
N ASP A 62 -8.72 0.59 6.21
CA ASP A 62 -9.17 0.28 4.86
C ASP A 62 -7.93 0.08 3.98
N VAL A 63 -7.59 -1.19 3.73
CA VAL A 63 -6.42 -1.59 2.95
C VAL A 63 -6.81 -2.65 1.92
N GLU A 64 -6.29 -2.51 0.70
CA GLU A 64 -6.30 -3.58 -0.29
C GLU A 64 -4.90 -4.13 -0.48
N MET A 65 -4.79 -5.41 -0.79
CA MET A 65 -3.51 -6.05 -1.02
C MET A 65 -3.55 -6.87 -2.30
N THR A 66 -2.62 -6.61 -3.20
CA THR A 66 -2.42 -7.44 -4.39
C THR A 66 -1.35 -8.47 -4.16
N ILE A 67 -1.64 -9.66 -4.65
CA ILE A 67 -0.72 -10.80 -4.70
C ILE A 67 -0.45 -11.06 -6.17
N GLY A 68 0.83 -11.14 -6.55
CA GLY A 68 1.24 -11.42 -7.92
C GLY A 68 0.54 -12.67 -8.51
N LYS A 69 0.34 -12.70 -9.83
CA LYS A 69 -0.35 -13.80 -10.54
C LYS A 69 0.53 -15.03 -10.80
N GLY A 70 1.77 -15.03 -10.30
CA GLY A 70 2.70 -16.15 -10.46
C GLY A 70 2.25 -17.38 -9.67
N VAL A 71 2.85 -18.54 -9.98
CA VAL A 71 2.69 -19.76 -9.16
C VAL A 71 3.21 -19.51 -7.74
N ASP A 72 4.35 -18.84 -7.66
CA ASP A 72 4.96 -18.34 -6.43
C ASP A 72 4.74 -16.84 -6.31
N VAL A 73 4.35 -16.41 -5.12
CA VAL A 73 4.29 -14.99 -4.75
C VAL A 73 5.69 -14.56 -4.36
N ARG A 74 6.20 -13.47 -4.93
CA ARG A 74 7.53 -12.91 -4.58
C ARG A 74 7.45 -11.52 -3.97
N ASP A 75 6.38 -10.82 -4.31
CA ASP A 75 6.09 -9.46 -3.90
C ASP A 75 4.59 -9.28 -3.72
N ILE A 76 4.24 -8.23 -2.99
CA ILE A 76 2.89 -7.77 -2.75
C ILE A 76 2.86 -6.25 -2.82
N THR A 77 1.70 -5.68 -3.17
CA THR A 77 1.48 -4.24 -3.07
C THR A 77 0.25 -3.99 -2.21
N PHE A 78 0.40 -3.14 -1.20
CA PHE A 78 -0.69 -2.62 -0.39
C PHE A 78 -1.18 -1.29 -0.96
N TYR A 79 -2.49 -1.09 -0.94
CA TYR A 79 -3.15 0.16 -1.24
C TYR A 79 -3.88 0.62 0.00
N LEU A 80 -3.34 1.64 0.68
CA LEU A 80 -3.89 2.20 1.91
C LEU A 80 -4.88 3.29 1.51
N ASN A 81 -6.16 3.08 1.81
CA ASN A 81 -7.21 4.02 1.48
C ASN A 81 -7.43 5.02 2.61
N ASP A 82 -7.70 4.53 3.81
CA ASP A 82 -7.92 5.37 5.01
C ASP A 82 -7.78 4.53 6.28
N GLY A 83 -7.75 5.18 7.44
CA GLY A 83 -7.87 4.55 8.76
C GLY A 83 -6.59 4.65 9.63
N PRO A 84 -6.74 4.88 10.95
CA PRO A 84 -5.61 5.09 11.86
C PRO A 84 -4.70 3.86 12.01
N ARG A 85 -5.18 2.65 11.70
CA ARG A 85 -4.41 1.41 11.79
C ARG A 85 -3.86 0.89 10.47
N SER A 86 -4.03 1.62 9.36
CA SER A 86 -3.63 1.16 8.03
C SER A 86 -2.12 0.95 7.87
N ILE A 87 -1.28 1.75 8.53
CA ILE A 87 0.18 1.49 8.56
C ILE A 87 0.52 0.34 9.53
N PRO A 88 0.06 0.34 10.78
CA PRO A 88 0.28 -0.78 11.70
C PRO A 88 -0.06 -2.14 11.11
N ILE A 89 -1.20 -2.28 10.41
CA ILE A 89 -1.62 -3.57 9.84
C ILE A 89 -0.70 -4.02 8.69
N VAL A 90 -0.27 -3.08 7.84
CA VAL A 90 0.70 -3.34 6.75
C VAL A 90 2.03 -3.79 7.33
N MET A 91 2.50 -3.15 8.41
CA MET A 91 3.73 -3.54 9.09
C MET A 91 3.64 -4.92 9.74
N GLU A 92 2.52 -5.24 10.39
CA GLU A 92 2.31 -6.53 11.03
C GLU A 92 2.29 -7.68 10.01
N ILE A 93 1.55 -7.51 8.91
CA ILE A 93 1.53 -8.46 7.79
C ILE A 93 2.93 -8.58 7.18
N SER A 94 3.63 -7.45 6.99
CA SER A 94 4.98 -7.45 6.43
C SER A 94 5.96 -8.26 7.30
N ARG A 95 5.90 -8.07 8.62
CA ARG A 95 6.69 -8.83 9.60
C ARG A 95 6.39 -10.32 9.53
N LEU A 96 5.11 -10.70 9.44
CA LEU A 96 4.69 -12.10 9.39
C LEU A 96 5.12 -12.80 8.08
N LEU A 97 5.08 -12.09 6.95
CA LEU A 97 5.54 -12.58 5.66
C LEU A 97 7.08 -12.54 5.49
N GLY A 98 7.75 -11.78 6.36
CA GLY A 98 9.19 -11.54 6.31
C GLY A 98 9.58 -10.64 5.14
N VAL A 99 8.74 -9.67 4.79
CA VAL A 99 8.97 -8.70 3.71
C VAL A 99 9.30 -7.32 4.27
N THR A 100 10.02 -6.53 3.48
CA THR A 100 10.28 -5.11 3.76
C THR A 100 9.31 -4.27 2.93
N PRO A 101 8.45 -3.46 3.58
CA PRO A 101 7.57 -2.53 2.87
C PRO A 101 8.32 -1.24 2.51
N TYR A 102 8.07 -0.75 1.31
CA TYR A 102 8.63 0.47 0.76
C TYR A 102 7.52 1.39 0.26
N ASP A 103 7.62 2.66 0.63
CA ASP A 103 6.82 3.72 0.06
C ASP A 103 7.21 3.91 -1.42
N THR A 104 6.24 3.73 -2.32
CA THR A 104 6.47 3.84 -3.76
C THR A 104 6.65 5.28 -4.25
N GLU A 105 6.31 6.28 -3.43
CA GLU A 105 6.50 7.69 -3.78
C GLU A 105 7.88 8.20 -3.37
N SER A 106 8.29 7.99 -2.11
CA SER A 106 9.62 8.44 -1.64
C SER A 106 10.76 7.44 -1.89
N GLY A 107 10.42 6.18 -2.18
CA GLY A 107 11.37 5.07 -2.31
C GLY A 107 11.95 4.59 -0.98
N ASN A 108 11.57 5.17 0.16
CA ASN A 108 12.06 4.76 1.48
C ASN A 108 11.30 3.54 2.00
N PHE A 109 11.93 2.76 2.88
CA PHE A 109 11.19 1.76 3.66
C PHE A 109 10.13 2.43 4.57
N LEU A 110 9.01 1.74 4.76
CA LEU A 110 7.90 2.20 5.58
C LEU A 110 8.26 2.15 7.08
N THR A 111 7.82 3.16 7.82
CA THR A 111 7.88 3.23 9.30
C THR A 111 6.51 3.55 9.88
N GLU A 112 6.31 3.35 11.18
CA GLU A 112 5.06 3.74 11.88
C GLU A 112 4.75 5.25 11.79
N GLU A 113 5.81 6.05 11.62
CA GLU A 113 5.73 7.50 11.46
C GLU A 113 5.44 7.93 10.02
N SER A 114 5.56 7.01 9.05
CA SER A 114 5.28 7.32 7.66
C SER A 114 3.84 7.81 7.51
N ARG A 115 3.59 8.69 6.56
CA ARG A 115 2.26 9.23 6.29
C ARG A 115 2.05 9.26 4.78
N PRO A 116 0.80 9.14 4.32
CA PRO A 116 0.51 9.35 2.92
C PRO A 116 1.07 10.70 2.47
N PRO A 117 1.59 10.77 1.24
CA PRO A 117 1.98 12.03 0.61
C PRO A 117 0.81 13.01 0.66
N VAL A 118 1.04 14.19 1.25
CA VAL A 118 0.04 15.25 1.25
C VAL A 118 0.11 15.93 -0.11
N PRO A 119 -0.97 15.92 -0.91
CA PRO A 119 -0.97 16.63 -2.18
C PRO A 119 -0.59 18.10 -1.92
N PRO A 120 0.26 18.72 -2.75
CA PRO A 120 0.53 20.13 -2.61
C PRO A 120 -0.80 20.91 -2.65
N PRO A 121 -0.93 22.00 -1.87
CA PRO A 121 -2.11 22.83 -1.94
C PRO A 121 -2.31 23.28 -3.40
N LEU A 122 -3.57 23.23 -3.86
CA LEU A 122 -3.91 23.73 -5.19
C LEU A 122 -3.43 25.18 -5.32
N THR A 123 -2.82 25.49 -6.46
CA THR A 123 -2.45 26.86 -6.80
C THR A 123 -3.70 27.74 -6.97
N ASP A 124 -3.55 29.05 -6.82
CA ASP A 124 -4.65 30.01 -7.03
C ASP A 124 -5.30 29.85 -8.42
N ASP A 125 -4.51 29.47 -9.43
CA ASP A 125 -4.97 29.24 -10.80
C ASP A 125 -5.79 27.94 -10.91
N GLU A 126 -5.37 26.85 -10.27
CA GLU A 126 -6.13 25.60 -10.21
C GLU A 126 -7.43 25.76 -9.42
N ILE A 127 -7.40 26.52 -8.31
CA ILE A 127 -8.58 26.88 -7.53
C ILE A 127 -9.55 27.67 -8.42
N LYS A 128 -9.06 28.65 -9.18
CA LYS A 128 -9.88 29.47 -10.10
C LYS A 128 -10.45 28.65 -11.26
N ALA A 129 -9.70 27.68 -11.77
CA ALA A 129 -10.14 26.76 -12.83
C ALA A 129 -11.20 25.76 -12.34
N ASN A 130 -11.09 25.30 -11.09
CA ASN A 130 -12.05 24.38 -10.45
C ASN A 130 -13.27 25.08 -9.82
N LYS A 131 -13.39 26.41 -9.92
CA LYS A 131 -14.61 27.10 -9.45
C LYS A 131 -15.82 26.60 -10.26
N PRO A 132 -16.87 26.07 -9.61
CA PRO A 132 -18.07 25.68 -10.30
C PRO A 132 -18.64 26.86 -11.09
N LYS A 133 -19.06 26.61 -12.35
CA LYS A 133 -19.54 27.68 -13.26
C LYS A 133 -20.73 28.48 -12.70
N TRP A 134 -21.45 27.96 -11.71
CA TRP A 134 -22.56 28.63 -11.03
C TRP A 134 -22.14 29.67 -9.97
N TRP A 135 -20.87 29.67 -9.54
CA TRP A 135 -20.34 30.63 -8.54
C TRP A 135 -20.29 32.08 -9.05
N LYS A 136 -20.47 32.31 -10.36
CA LYS A 136 -20.51 33.65 -10.96
C LYS A 136 -21.85 34.38 -10.80
N PHE A 137 -22.89 33.75 -10.24
CA PHE A 137 -24.24 34.34 -10.16
C PHE A 137 -24.63 34.90 -8.78
N GLY A 138 -23.75 34.84 -7.78
CA GLY A 138 -24.08 35.15 -6.38
C GLY A 138 -23.66 36.53 -5.85
N ARG A 139 -23.42 37.52 -6.69
CA ARG A 139 -23.21 38.92 -6.25
C ARG A 139 -23.96 39.89 -7.16
N LYS A 140 -25.17 40.24 -6.74
CA LYS A 140 -25.83 41.52 -7.06
C LYS A 140 -26.14 42.20 -5.75
#